data_AF-A0A955HS12-F1
#
_entry.id   AF-A0A955HS12-F1
#
_cell.length_a   1.000
_cell.length_b   1.000
_cell.length_c   1.000
_cell.angle_alpha   90.00
_cell.angle_beta   90.00
_cell.angle_gamma   90.00
#
_symmetry.space_group_name_H-M   'P 1'
#
loop_
_entity.id
_entity.type
_entity.pdbx_description
1 polymer ?
#
loop_
_entity_poly.entity_id
_entity_poly.type
_entity_poly.pdbx_seq_one_letter_code
_entity_poly.pdbx_strand_id
1 'polypeptide(L)'
;MAQHIVPFYPNTPDNTHCYQAALKMVLKFFWPEEAYSLDELDEVTAKVDGLWTWPIAGLLWLQEKHAEVSMIDAFDFHAFVKDGGQYLLDFYGDEVSSSQIAHSDIEQEISFAQQALKTLSIEKRSARMADVKALLEDGFLVICNVNANAPNNKEGYTGHFVVITGFDENGLYMHDPGLPPRRNRRVSYEHFTSAWAYPDETAKWLIAVRKV
;
A
#
# COMPACT_ATOMS: atom_id res chain seq x y z
N MET A 1 -22.67 -3.17 2.25
CA MET A 1 -21.94 -2.74 3.47
C MET A 1 -21.16 -3.93 3.94
N ALA A 2 -19.84 -3.80 4.06
CA ALA A 2 -18.97 -4.89 4.48
C ALA A 2 -18.02 -4.37 5.55
N GLN A 3 -17.71 -5.20 6.55
CA GLN A 3 -16.68 -4.91 7.54
C GLN A 3 -16.02 -6.22 8.01
N HIS A 4 -14.72 -6.28 7.86
CA HIS A 4 -13.86 -7.37 8.29
C HIS A 4 -13.30 -7.06 9.67
N ILE A 5 -13.27 -8.07 10.56
CA ILE A 5 -12.61 -7.97 11.87
C ILE A 5 -11.13 -8.25 11.66
N VAL A 6 -10.39 -7.22 11.24
CA VAL A 6 -8.95 -7.31 11.02
C VAL A 6 -8.21 -7.02 12.34
N PRO A 7 -7.20 -7.83 12.71
CA PRO A 7 -6.29 -7.49 13.80
C PRO A 7 -5.53 -6.19 13.50
N PHE A 8 -5.24 -5.39 14.54
CA PHE A 8 -4.51 -4.14 14.37
C PHE A 8 -3.08 -4.26 14.87
N TYR A 9 -2.12 -3.82 14.06
CA TYR A 9 -0.72 -3.69 14.42
C TYR A 9 -0.24 -2.27 14.09
N PRO A 10 0.34 -1.53 15.05
CA PRO A 10 0.87 -0.19 14.79
C PRO A 10 2.22 -0.26 14.05
N ASN A 11 2.61 0.86 13.47
CA ASN A 11 3.96 1.10 12.97
C ASN A 11 4.96 1.17 14.15
N THR A 12 6.24 1.05 13.83
CA THR A 12 7.37 1.22 14.74
C THR A 12 7.62 2.71 15.05
N PRO A 13 8.37 3.02 16.13
CA PRO A 13 8.68 4.41 16.50
C PRO A 13 9.46 5.21 15.45
N ASP A 14 10.20 4.55 14.56
CA ASP A 14 10.91 5.20 13.45
C ASP A 14 9.99 5.62 12.30
N ASN A 15 8.72 5.20 12.35
CA ASN A 15 7.67 5.48 11.38
C ASN A 15 7.96 4.98 9.94
N THR A 16 8.89 4.03 9.75
CA THR A 16 9.24 3.52 8.41
C THR A 16 8.59 2.19 8.04
N HIS A 17 7.86 1.55 8.95
CA HIS A 17 7.32 0.18 8.81
C HIS A 17 5.81 0.12 8.55
N CYS A 18 5.23 1.15 7.91
CA CYS A 18 3.79 1.19 7.66
C CYS A 18 3.33 0.04 6.75
N TYR A 19 4.14 -0.35 5.76
CA TYR A 19 3.84 -1.48 4.89
C TYR A 19 3.92 -2.82 5.64
N GLN A 20 4.95 -3.04 6.44
CA GLN A 20 5.10 -4.27 7.23
C GLN A 20 3.98 -4.40 8.25
N ALA A 21 3.58 -3.31 8.90
CA ALA A 21 2.40 -3.29 9.76
C ALA A 21 1.13 -3.68 8.98
N ALA A 22 0.92 -3.12 7.77
CA ALA A 22 -0.19 -3.47 6.90
C ALA A 22 -0.18 -4.95 6.48
N LEU A 23 0.97 -5.45 6.04
CA LEU A 23 1.18 -6.85 5.68
C LEU A 23 0.92 -7.77 6.86
N LYS A 24 1.39 -7.42 8.06
CA LYS A 24 1.11 -8.18 9.30
C LYS A 24 -0.37 -8.28 9.62
N MET A 25 -1.12 -7.19 9.41
CA MET A 25 -2.58 -7.18 9.58
C MET A 25 -3.26 -8.13 8.59
N VAL A 26 -2.84 -8.11 7.32
CA VAL A 26 -3.31 -9.04 6.28
C VAL A 26 -2.99 -10.49 6.62
N LEU A 27 -1.74 -10.76 7.01
CA LEU A 27 -1.27 -12.09 7.37
C LEU A 27 -2.03 -12.65 8.56
N LYS A 28 -2.24 -11.85 9.61
CA LYS A 28 -2.96 -12.31 10.80
C LYS A 28 -4.45 -12.57 10.53
N PHE A 29 -5.05 -11.85 9.58
CA PHE A 29 -6.43 -12.08 9.17
C PHE A 29 -6.60 -13.42 8.42
N PHE A 30 -5.74 -13.69 7.44
CA PHE A 30 -5.86 -14.88 6.57
C PHE A 30 -5.16 -16.14 7.12
N TRP A 31 -4.12 -15.98 7.92
CA TRP A 31 -3.34 -17.05 8.55
C TRP A 31 -3.20 -16.79 10.06
N PRO A 32 -4.30 -16.89 10.83
CA PRO A 32 -4.32 -16.53 12.25
C PRO A 32 -3.42 -17.40 13.14
N GLU A 33 -3.10 -18.63 12.71
CA GLU A 33 -2.19 -19.52 13.43
C GLU A 33 -0.72 -19.19 13.20
N GLU A 34 -0.42 -18.39 12.19
CA GLU A 34 0.94 -17.96 11.88
C GLU A 34 1.28 -16.67 12.65
N ALA A 35 2.55 -16.55 13.00
CA ALA A 35 3.09 -15.39 13.69
C ALA A 35 4.34 -14.94 12.95
N TYR A 36 4.35 -13.65 12.61
CA TYR A 36 5.47 -13.00 11.95
C TYR A 36 5.95 -11.86 12.84
N SER A 37 7.22 -11.90 13.20
CA SER A 37 7.97 -10.76 13.77
C SER A 37 8.07 -9.63 12.75
N LEU A 38 8.54 -8.45 13.17
CA LEU A 38 8.80 -7.37 12.21
C LEU A 38 10.06 -7.68 11.41
N ASP A 39 11.09 -8.22 12.03
CA ASP A 39 12.34 -8.63 11.37
C ASP A 39 12.08 -9.62 10.22
N GLU A 40 11.24 -10.65 10.44
CA GLU A 40 10.83 -11.56 9.35
C GLU A 40 10.07 -10.83 8.23
N LEU A 41 9.27 -9.82 8.57
CA LEU A 41 8.55 -9.02 7.58
C LEU A 41 9.49 -8.08 6.83
N ASP A 42 10.52 -7.54 7.49
CA ASP A 42 11.56 -6.74 6.87
C ASP A 42 12.33 -7.55 5.84
N GLU A 43 12.68 -8.80 6.16
CA GLU A 43 13.33 -9.72 5.23
C GLU A 43 12.47 -9.99 3.99
N VAL A 44 11.20 -10.39 4.15
CA VAL A 44 10.35 -10.76 3.00
C VAL A 44 9.86 -9.55 2.20
N THR A 45 9.87 -8.36 2.79
CA THR A 45 9.55 -7.10 2.09
C THR A 45 10.79 -6.37 1.60
N ALA A 46 11.98 -6.95 1.78
CA ALA A 46 13.26 -6.35 1.43
C ALA A 46 13.45 -4.94 2.00
N LYS A 47 12.92 -4.69 3.21
CA LYS A 47 13.07 -3.41 3.91
C LYS A 47 14.55 -3.03 4.02
N VAL A 48 14.84 -1.77 3.69
CA VAL A 48 16.15 -1.15 3.95
C VAL A 48 16.03 -0.22 5.15
N ASP A 49 16.91 -0.36 6.13
CA ASP A 49 16.94 0.45 7.35
C ASP A 49 16.92 1.96 7.04
N GLY A 50 16.04 2.69 7.71
CA GLY A 50 15.87 4.13 7.52
C GLY A 50 15.16 4.56 6.23
N LEU A 51 14.91 3.66 5.30
CA LEU A 51 14.18 3.92 4.05
C LEU A 51 12.73 3.46 4.13
N TRP A 52 11.89 4.00 3.25
CA TRP A 52 10.54 3.53 2.98
C TRP A 52 10.56 2.20 2.23
N THR A 53 9.44 1.49 2.28
CA THR A 53 9.27 0.20 1.59
C THR A 53 8.23 0.32 0.50
N TRP A 54 8.58 -0.16 -0.69
CA TRP A 54 7.61 -0.42 -1.75
C TRP A 54 7.07 -1.84 -1.60
N PRO A 55 5.82 -2.09 -2.03
CA PRO A 55 5.15 -3.33 -1.65
C PRO A 55 5.64 -4.57 -2.41
N ILE A 56 6.33 -4.40 -3.55
CA ILE A 56 6.44 -5.41 -4.59
C ILE A 56 7.10 -6.70 -4.11
N ALA A 57 8.18 -6.63 -3.33
CA ALA A 57 8.82 -7.80 -2.74
C ALA A 57 7.83 -8.61 -1.88
N GLY A 58 7.09 -7.93 -1.00
CA GLY A 58 6.07 -8.57 -0.16
C GLY A 58 4.93 -9.18 -0.98
N LEU A 59 4.57 -8.58 -2.13
CA LEU A 59 3.53 -9.13 -3.01
C LEU A 59 3.99 -10.39 -3.74
N LEU A 60 5.24 -10.42 -4.20
CA LEU A 60 5.86 -11.61 -4.78
C LEU A 60 5.88 -12.76 -3.75
N TRP A 61 6.32 -12.46 -2.53
CA TRP A 61 6.31 -13.44 -1.44
C TRP A 61 4.90 -13.95 -1.09
N LEU A 62 3.88 -13.07 -1.10
CA LEU A 62 2.49 -13.49 -0.91
C LEU A 62 2.02 -14.45 -2.02
N GLN A 63 2.43 -14.26 -3.28
CA GLN A 63 2.13 -15.22 -4.36
C GLN A 63 2.77 -16.59 -4.10
N GLU A 64 4.02 -16.63 -3.63
CA GLU A 64 4.69 -17.87 -3.24
C GLU A 64 3.97 -18.57 -2.08
N LYS A 65 3.32 -17.79 -1.20
CA LYS A 65 2.44 -18.28 -0.13
C LYS A 65 1.04 -18.69 -0.63
N HIS A 66 0.84 -18.81 -1.93
CA HIS A 66 -0.43 -19.14 -2.58
C HIS A 66 -1.57 -18.17 -2.24
N ALA A 67 -1.25 -16.90 -2.00
CA ALA A 67 -2.24 -15.84 -1.94
C ALA A 67 -2.62 -15.40 -3.36
N GLU A 68 -3.89 -15.06 -3.54
CA GLU A 68 -4.34 -14.27 -4.67
C GLU A 68 -4.00 -12.80 -4.39
N VAL A 69 -3.18 -12.23 -5.26
CA VAL A 69 -2.70 -10.85 -5.16
C VAL A 69 -3.03 -10.11 -6.45
N SER A 70 -3.67 -8.96 -6.32
CA SER A 70 -3.93 -8.04 -7.43
C SER A 70 -3.52 -6.63 -7.06
N MET A 71 -3.01 -5.89 -8.03
CA MET A 71 -2.69 -4.48 -7.91
C MET A 71 -3.42 -3.70 -9.00
N ILE A 72 -4.04 -2.58 -8.64
CA ILE A 72 -4.63 -1.64 -9.59
C ILE A 72 -3.88 -0.33 -9.42
N ASP A 73 -3.13 0.08 -10.45
CA ASP A 73 -2.27 1.25 -10.40
C ASP A 73 -2.11 1.86 -11.81
N ALA A 74 -2.15 3.18 -11.95
CA ALA A 74 -1.87 3.83 -13.24
C ALA A 74 -0.37 3.81 -13.58
N PHE A 75 0.49 3.53 -12.60
CA PHE A 75 1.93 3.45 -12.72
C PHE A 75 2.36 2.42 -13.77
N ASP A 76 3.22 2.84 -14.70
CA ASP A 76 3.78 2.00 -15.75
C ASP A 76 5.07 1.35 -15.28
N PHE A 77 4.95 0.14 -14.73
CA PHE A 77 6.12 -0.63 -14.31
C PHE A 77 7.08 -0.96 -15.45
N HIS A 78 6.64 -1.03 -16.71
CA HIS A 78 7.58 -1.23 -17.83
C HIS A 78 8.42 0.02 -18.07
N ALA A 79 7.80 1.21 -18.03
CA ALA A 79 8.52 2.47 -18.13
C ALA A 79 9.44 2.70 -16.93
N PHE A 80 8.97 2.39 -15.71
CA PHE A 80 9.78 2.47 -14.49
C PHE A 80 11.02 1.58 -14.55
N VAL A 81 10.88 0.31 -14.98
CA VAL A 81 12.03 -0.60 -15.12
C VAL A 81 13.06 -0.07 -16.11
N LYS A 82 12.64 0.68 -17.12
CA LYS A 82 13.52 1.22 -18.17
C LYS A 82 14.17 2.53 -17.75
N ASP A 83 13.41 3.44 -17.16
CA ASP A 83 13.79 4.84 -16.97
C ASP A 83 13.98 5.23 -15.48
N GLY A 84 13.65 4.33 -14.55
CA GLY A 84 13.93 4.45 -13.11
C GLY A 84 13.40 5.73 -12.49
N GLY A 85 14.26 6.44 -11.77
CA GLY A 85 13.91 7.71 -11.11
C GLY A 85 13.38 8.79 -12.07
N GLN A 86 13.80 8.80 -13.34
CA GLN A 86 13.27 9.74 -14.33
C GLN A 86 11.78 9.50 -14.58
N TYR A 87 11.35 8.24 -14.62
CA TYR A 87 9.93 7.93 -14.75
C TYR A 87 9.12 8.41 -13.55
N LEU A 88 9.68 8.34 -12.34
CA LEU A 88 9.01 8.88 -11.14
C LEU A 88 8.77 10.38 -11.27
N LEU A 89 9.76 11.13 -11.78
CA LEU A 89 9.64 12.57 -12.02
C LEU A 89 8.56 12.88 -13.06
N ASP A 90 8.54 12.13 -14.17
CA ASP A 90 7.57 12.33 -15.24
C ASP A 90 6.14 11.99 -14.80
N PHE A 91 5.97 10.97 -13.95
CA PHE A 91 4.67 10.49 -13.51
C PHE A 91 4.11 11.27 -12.31
N TYR A 92 4.91 11.47 -11.27
CA TYR A 92 4.45 12.10 -10.02
C TYR A 92 4.80 13.59 -9.89
N GLY A 93 5.68 14.11 -10.74
CA GLY A 93 6.24 15.45 -10.57
C GLY A 93 7.26 15.54 -9.42
N ASP A 94 7.90 16.70 -9.33
CA ASP A 94 9.15 16.91 -8.59
C ASP A 94 9.08 16.56 -7.10
N GLU A 95 8.01 16.97 -6.40
CA GLU A 95 7.93 16.81 -4.94
C GLU A 95 7.87 15.34 -4.52
N VAL A 96 6.93 14.59 -5.12
CA VAL A 96 6.71 13.18 -4.80
C VAL A 96 7.87 12.35 -5.32
N SER A 97 8.37 12.62 -6.53
CA SER A 97 9.51 11.89 -7.08
C SER A 97 10.77 12.09 -6.26
N SER A 98 11.08 13.33 -5.85
CA SER A 98 12.26 13.63 -5.02
C SER A 98 12.15 12.94 -3.67
N SER A 99 10.97 12.92 -3.07
CA SER A 99 10.73 12.22 -1.81
C SER A 99 10.90 10.70 -1.96
N GLN A 100 10.35 10.10 -3.00
CA GLN A 100 10.49 8.67 -3.28
C GLN A 100 11.95 8.28 -3.51
N ILE A 101 12.68 9.03 -4.34
CA ILE A 101 14.09 8.78 -4.65
C ILE A 101 14.97 8.95 -3.40
N ALA A 102 14.70 9.96 -2.57
CA ALA A 102 15.50 10.21 -1.37
C ALA A 102 15.28 9.19 -0.24
N HIS A 103 14.13 8.53 -0.22
CA HIS A 103 13.74 7.62 0.86
C HIS A 103 13.54 6.17 0.40
N SER A 104 13.98 5.78 -0.80
CA SER A 104 13.85 4.39 -1.30
C SER A 104 15.11 3.93 -2.01
N ASP A 105 15.31 2.62 -2.10
CA ASP A 105 16.35 2.01 -2.94
C ASP A 105 15.79 1.72 -4.34
N ILE A 106 15.87 2.70 -5.25
CA ILE A 106 15.24 2.62 -6.57
C ILE A 106 15.78 1.45 -7.42
N GLU A 107 17.06 1.11 -7.30
CA GLU A 107 17.65 0.00 -8.06
C GLU A 107 17.09 -1.35 -7.59
N GLN A 108 16.92 -1.50 -6.28
CA GLN A 108 16.25 -2.66 -5.70
C GLN A 108 14.79 -2.75 -6.20
N GLU A 109 14.06 -1.63 -6.22
CA GLU A 109 12.67 -1.62 -6.69
C GLU A 109 12.52 -1.94 -8.17
N ILE A 110 13.46 -1.50 -9.01
CA ILE A 110 13.52 -1.89 -10.43
C ILE A 110 13.66 -3.41 -10.55
N SER A 111 14.51 -4.04 -9.73
CA SER A 111 14.69 -5.50 -9.74
C SER A 111 13.42 -6.26 -9.37
N PHE A 112 12.68 -5.79 -8.36
CA PHE A 112 11.40 -6.40 -7.99
C PHE A 112 10.31 -6.13 -9.02
N ALA A 113 10.25 -4.93 -9.60
CA ALA A 113 9.32 -4.60 -10.67
C ALA A 113 9.51 -5.52 -11.91
N GLN A 114 10.76 -5.83 -12.27
CA GLN A 114 11.07 -6.78 -13.35
C GLN A 114 10.53 -8.20 -13.07
N GLN A 115 10.50 -8.61 -11.81
CA GLN A 115 9.93 -9.91 -11.40
C GLN A 115 8.41 -9.84 -11.41
N ALA A 116 7.84 -8.80 -10.83
CA ALA A 116 6.40 -8.54 -10.78
C ALA A 116 5.74 -8.56 -12.16
N LEU A 117 6.36 -7.95 -13.16
CA LEU A 117 5.85 -7.93 -14.54
C LEU A 117 5.68 -9.33 -15.17
N LYS A 118 6.28 -10.37 -14.59
CA LYS A 118 6.18 -11.75 -15.06
C LYS A 118 5.09 -12.55 -14.35
N THR A 119 4.73 -12.18 -13.13
CA THR A 119 3.91 -13.05 -12.25
C THR A 119 2.73 -12.35 -11.59
N LEU A 120 2.82 -11.05 -11.29
CA LEU A 120 1.76 -10.31 -10.60
C LEU A 120 0.68 -9.84 -11.58
N SER A 121 -0.57 -9.92 -11.14
CA SER A 121 -1.70 -9.34 -11.85
C SER A 121 -1.77 -7.84 -11.54
N ILE A 122 -1.19 -7.02 -12.41
CA ILE A 122 -1.17 -5.57 -12.31
C ILE A 122 -2.09 -4.99 -13.38
N GLU A 123 -3.20 -4.38 -12.95
CA GLU A 123 -4.11 -3.66 -13.83
C GLU A 123 -3.68 -2.19 -13.97
N LYS A 124 -3.20 -1.82 -15.17
CA LYS A 124 -2.68 -0.47 -15.43
C LYS A 124 -3.80 0.58 -15.59
N ARG A 125 -4.33 1.11 -14.48
CA ARG A 125 -5.26 2.24 -14.44
C ARG A 125 -5.35 2.83 -13.03
N SER A 126 -5.85 4.06 -12.93
CA SER A 126 -6.20 4.64 -11.63
C SER A 126 -7.33 3.84 -10.98
N ALA A 127 -7.12 3.50 -9.70
CA ALA A 127 -8.09 2.81 -8.88
C ALA A 127 -9.28 3.73 -8.53
N ARG A 128 -10.45 3.11 -8.38
CA ARG A 128 -11.72 3.77 -8.06
C ARG A 128 -12.19 3.29 -6.71
N MET A 129 -12.97 4.14 -6.02
CA MET A 129 -13.63 3.74 -4.78
C MET A 129 -14.54 2.50 -4.96
N ALA A 130 -15.10 2.31 -6.16
CA ALA A 130 -15.87 1.12 -6.49
C ALA A 130 -15.02 -0.16 -6.47
N ASP A 131 -13.74 -0.10 -6.87
CA ASP A 131 -12.84 -1.25 -6.81
C ASP A 131 -12.61 -1.68 -5.36
N VAL A 132 -12.32 -0.72 -4.48
CA VAL A 132 -12.14 -0.97 -3.02
C VAL A 132 -13.36 -1.70 -2.45
N LYS A 133 -14.57 -1.22 -2.77
CA LYS A 133 -15.82 -1.81 -2.28
C LYS A 133 -16.04 -3.22 -2.80
N ALA A 134 -15.91 -3.41 -4.11
CA ALA A 134 -16.10 -4.70 -4.75
C ALA A 134 -15.12 -5.75 -4.21
N LEU A 135 -13.83 -5.39 -4.10
CA LEU A 135 -12.79 -6.27 -3.56
C LEU A 135 -13.08 -6.67 -2.10
N LEU A 136 -13.51 -5.73 -1.26
CA LEU A 136 -13.90 -6.04 0.13
C LEU A 136 -15.10 -6.99 0.20
N GLU A 137 -16.10 -6.80 -0.67
CA GLU A 137 -17.28 -7.67 -0.78
C GLU A 137 -16.91 -9.07 -1.29
N ASP A 138 -15.91 -9.16 -2.18
CA ASP A 138 -15.36 -10.42 -2.71
C ASP A 138 -14.39 -11.12 -1.75
N GLY A 139 -14.26 -10.61 -0.51
CA GLY A 139 -13.47 -11.23 0.56
C GLY A 139 -11.97 -10.95 0.50
N PHE A 140 -11.53 -9.96 -0.29
CA PHE A 140 -10.16 -9.45 -0.22
C PHE A 140 -10.01 -8.51 0.98
N LEU A 141 -8.78 -8.40 1.49
CA LEU A 141 -8.34 -7.21 2.21
C LEU A 141 -7.65 -6.26 1.25
N VAL A 142 -7.92 -4.96 1.40
CA VAL A 142 -7.42 -3.91 0.53
C VAL A 142 -6.42 -3.04 1.29
N ILE A 143 -5.23 -2.87 0.74
CA ILE A 143 -4.22 -1.93 1.21
C ILE A 143 -4.17 -0.76 0.22
N CYS A 144 -4.19 0.47 0.72
CA CYS A 144 -4.01 1.67 -0.09
C CYS A 144 -2.79 2.45 0.39
N ASN A 145 -2.04 3.04 -0.55
CA ASN A 145 -1.06 4.07 -0.24
C ASN A 145 -1.74 5.43 -0.29
N VAL A 146 -1.55 6.25 0.74
CA VAL A 146 -2.12 7.59 0.84
C VAL A 146 -1.02 8.57 1.23
N ASN A 147 -1.20 9.85 0.90
CA ASN A 147 -0.38 10.90 1.50
C ASN A 147 -0.83 11.12 2.96
N ALA A 148 0.02 10.78 3.93
CA ALA A 148 -0.27 10.97 5.36
C ALA A 148 -0.39 12.44 5.79
N ASN A 149 0.12 13.39 4.99
CA ASN A 149 0.04 14.81 5.30
C ASN A 149 -1.33 15.41 4.98
N ALA A 150 -1.94 15.01 3.86
CA ALA A 150 -3.27 15.47 3.42
C ALA A 150 -4.37 15.34 4.50
N PRO A 151 -4.58 14.18 5.16
CA PRO A 151 -5.64 14.04 6.17
C PRO A 151 -5.36 14.80 7.48
N ASN A 152 -4.15 15.34 7.63
CA ASN A 152 -3.69 16.08 8.80
C ASN A 152 -3.45 17.58 8.49
N ASN A 153 -3.86 18.07 7.31
CA ASN A 153 -3.63 19.45 6.85
C ASN A 153 -2.16 19.88 6.94
N LYS A 154 -1.25 18.97 6.62
CA LYS A 154 0.19 19.26 6.48
C LYS A 154 0.53 19.40 5.01
N GLU A 155 1.48 20.28 4.71
CA GLU A 155 2.04 20.42 3.36
C GLU A 155 3.00 19.27 3.05
N GLY A 156 3.24 19.03 1.77
CA GLY A 156 4.19 18.04 1.29
C GLY A 156 3.64 16.63 1.15
N TYR A 157 4.56 15.71 0.86
CA TYR A 157 4.26 14.30 0.64
C TYR A 157 4.90 13.41 1.70
N THR A 158 4.13 12.45 2.20
CA THR A 158 4.66 11.31 2.95
C THR A 158 3.79 10.11 2.61
N GLY A 159 4.33 9.18 1.81
CA GLY A 159 3.64 7.95 1.45
C GLY A 159 3.36 7.10 2.69
N HIS A 160 2.16 6.53 2.77
CA HIS A 160 1.73 5.77 3.94
C HIS A 160 0.73 4.69 3.59
N PHE A 161 0.93 3.48 4.11
CA PHE A 161 0.05 2.35 3.88
C PHE A 161 -1.02 2.23 4.96
N VAL A 162 -2.27 2.08 4.53
CA VAL A 162 -3.43 1.82 5.38
C VAL A 162 -4.18 0.59 4.89
N VAL A 163 -4.80 -0.15 5.81
CA VAL A 163 -5.63 -1.32 5.49
C VAL A 163 -7.10 -0.92 5.59
N ILE A 164 -7.85 -1.05 4.50
CA ILE A 164 -9.29 -0.80 4.51
C ILE A 164 -9.98 -2.03 5.07
N THR A 165 -10.71 -1.84 6.17
CA THR A 165 -11.37 -2.92 6.91
C THR A 165 -12.87 -2.97 6.66
N GLY A 166 -13.45 -1.97 6.00
CA GLY A 166 -14.86 -1.97 5.67
C GLY A 166 -15.36 -0.63 5.13
N PHE A 167 -16.66 -0.55 4.89
CA PHE A 167 -17.32 0.67 4.42
C PHE A 167 -18.82 0.69 4.76
N ASP A 168 -19.35 1.91 4.86
CA ASP A 168 -20.78 2.20 4.97
C ASP A 168 -21.24 3.18 3.88
N GLU A 169 -22.47 3.67 3.97
CA GLU A 169 -23.03 4.61 2.99
C GLU A 169 -22.22 5.91 2.86
N ASN A 170 -21.50 6.30 3.92
CA ASN A 170 -20.94 7.63 4.09
C ASN A 170 -19.40 7.62 4.21
N GLY A 171 -18.74 6.46 4.25
CA GLY A 171 -17.29 6.39 4.36
C GLY A 171 -16.68 5.00 4.44
N LEU A 172 -15.37 4.99 4.68
CA LEU A 172 -14.54 3.81 4.88
C LEU A 172 -14.18 3.65 6.36
N TYR A 173 -13.94 2.41 6.76
CA TYR A 173 -13.22 2.04 7.98
C TYR A 173 -11.82 1.59 7.58
N MET A 174 -10.80 2.11 8.26
CA MET A 174 -9.41 1.74 7.98
C MET A 174 -8.58 1.57 9.24
N HIS A 175 -7.61 0.69 9.17
CA HIS A 175 -6.50 0.61 10.12
C HIS A 175 -5.36 1.48 9.60
N ASP A 176 -5.04 2.50 10.39
CA ASP A 176 -3.96 3.44 10.13
C ASP A 176 -2.81 3.14 11.11
N PRO A 177 -1.73 2.50 10.65
CA PRO A 177 -0.62 2.12 11.52
C PRO A 177 0.28 3.32 11.87
N GLY A 178 0.13 4.48 11.23
CA GLY A 178 1.02 5.64 11.37
C GLY A 178 1.07 6.20 12.79
N LEU A 179 1.88 7.23 13.04
CA LEU A 179 2.03 7.81 14.38
C LEU A 179 1.18 9.11 14.54
N PRO A 180 0.23 9.18 15.49
CA PRO A 180 -0.19 8.12 16.42
C PRO A 180 -1.10 7.07 15.76
N PRO A 181 -1.01 5.79 16.17
CA PRO A 181 -1.75 4.69 15.53
C PRO A 181 -3.25 4.81 15.75
N ARG A 182 -4.04 4.56 14.69
CA ARG A 182 -5.51 4.65 14.74
C ARG A 182 -6.16 3.38 14.21
N ARG A 183 -6.62 2.55 15.14
CA ARG A 183 -7.40 1.34 14.84
C ARG A 183 -8.80 1.70 14.36
N ASN A 184 -9.23 1.07 13.27
CA ASN A 184 -10.60 1.10 12.72
C ASN A 184 -11.19 2.51 12.61
N ARG A 185 -10.36 3.48 12.22
CA ARG A 185 -10.79 4.87 12.06
C ARG A 185 -11.77 4.94 10.91
N ARG A 186 -12.90 5.61 11.15
CA ARG A 186 -13.85 5.97 10.10
C ARG A 186 -13.42 7.27 9.41
N VAL A 187 -13.45 7.30 8.08
CA VAL A 187 -13.15 8.48 7.26
C VAL A 187 -14.19 8.62 6.16
N SER A 188 -14.56 9.86 5.80
CA SER A 188 -15.45 10.10 4.66
C SER A 188 -14.74 9.74 3.35
N TYR A 189 -15.53 9.42 2.32
CA TYR A 189 -14.98 9.12 0.99
C TYR A 189 -14.17 10.28 0.42
N GLU A 190 -14.65 11.51 0.61
CA GLU A 190 -13.98 12.72 0.16
C GLU A 190 -12.60 12.87 0.81
N HIS A 191 -12.54 12.79 2.14
CA HIS A 191 -11.30 12.96 2.90
C HIS A 191 -10.29 11.84 2.59
N PHE A 192 -10.77 10.59 2.43
CA PHE A 192 -9.90 9.52 2.00
C PHE A 192 -9.37 9.74 0.58
N THR A 193 -10.25 10.13 -0.35
CA THR A 193 -9.88 10.34 -1.75
C THR A 193 -8.87 11.47 -1.90
N SER A 194 -9.00 12.57 -1.15
CA SER A 194 -8.02 13.66 -1.18
C SER A 194 -6.62 13.24 -0.75
N ALA A 195 -6.51 12.25 0.15
CA ALA A 195 -5.23 11.68 0.56
C ALA A 195 -4.72 10.62 -0.42
N TRP A 196 -5.62 9.83 -0.99
CA TRP A 196 -5.33 8.73 -1.91
C TRP A 196 -4.96 9.19 -3.32
N ALA A 197 -5.57 10.29 -3.78
CA ALA A 197 -5.35 10.90 -5.08
C ALA A 197 -4.26 11.97 -5.05
N TYR A 198 -3.25 11.83 -4.19
CA TYR A 198 -2.13 12.77 -4.16
C TYR A 198 -0.97 12.23 -5.01
N PRO A 199 -0.37 13.03 -5.92
CA PRO A 199 -0.61 14.47 -6.12
C PRO A 199 -1.83 14.78 -7.01
N ASP A 200 -2.34 13.80 -7.76
CA ASP A 200 -3.57 13.93 -8.54
C ASP A 200 -4.35 12.59 -8.67
N GLU A 201 -5.50 12.64 -9.36
CA GLU A 201 -6.42 11.51 -9.56
C GLU A 201 -5.78 10.27 -10.19
N THR A 202 -4.63 10.39 -10.86
CA THR A 202 -3.94 9.24 -11.46
C THR A 202 -3.16 8.43 -10.43
N ALA A 203 -2.79 9.02 -9.29
CA ALA A 203 -1.98 8.40 -8.24
C ALA A 203 -2.74 7.44 -7.33
N LYS A 204 -4.06 7.28 -7.51
CA LYS A 204 -4.83 6.30 -6.74
C LYS A 204 -4.47 4.89 -7.17
N TRP A 205 -3.90 4.14 -6.25
CA TRP A 205 -3.63 2.72 -6.44
C TRP A 205 -3.92 1.90 -5.20
N LEU A 206 -4.16 0.61 -5.39
CA LEU A 206 -4.44 -0.31 -4.30
C LEU A 206 -3.79 -1.67 -4.54
N ILE A 207 -3.68 -2.41 -3.45
CA ILE A 207 -3.32 -3.83 -3.40
C ILE A 207 -4.53 -4.56 -2.83
N ALA A 208 -4.92 -5.66 -3.46
CA ALA A 208 -5.90 -6.58 -2.93
C ALA A 208 -5.23 -7.93 -2.66
N VAL A 209 -5.47 -8.48 -1.46
CA VAL A 209 -4.94 -9.79 -1.07
C VAL A 209 -6.09 -10.67 -0.56
N ARG A 210 -6.12 -11.92 -1.02
CA ARG A 210 -7.01 -12.98 -0.52
C ARG A 210 -6.25 -14.29 -0.43
N LYS A 211 -6.54 -15.08 0.60
CA LYS A 211 -6.02 -16.46 0.70
C LYS A 211 -6.83 -17.40 -0.20
N VAL A 212 -6.13 -18.24 -0.97
CA VAL A 212 -6.70 -19.31 -1.80
C VAL A 212 -6.86 -20.60 -1.00
#